data_AF-A0A832FNC1-F1
#
_entry.id   AF-A0A832FNC1-F1
#
_cell.length_a   1.000
_cell.length_b   1.000
_cell.length_c   1.000
_cell.angle_alpha   90.00
_cell.angle_beta   90.00
_cell.angle_gamma   90.00
#
_symmetry.space_group_name_H-M   'P 1'
#
loop_
_entity.id
_entity.type
_entity.pdbx_description
1 polymer ?
#
loop_
_entity_poly.entity_id
_entity_poly.type
_entity_poly.pdbx_seq_one_letter_code
_entity_poly.pdbx_strand_id
1 'polypeptide(L)' 'RGLEDALTDVQHHYAHVISSTMHIHLSERECLEAIAVKGDAAEIRKLSDELASKRGVKLLKTMIVSL' A
#
# COMPACT_ATOMS: atom_id res chain seq x y z
N ARG A 1 -16.07 -9.35 -2.82
CA ARG A 1 -14.65 -9.02 -2.63
C ARG A 1 -14.57 -7.54 -2.36
N GLY A 2 -14.05 -7.19 -1.19
CA GLY A 2 -13.95 -5.80 -0.73
C GLY A 2 -12.72 -5.09 -1.32
N LEU A 3 -12.59 -3.80 -1.04
CA LEU A 3 -11.36 -3.06 -1.32
C LEU A 3 -10.16 -3.68 -0.57
N GLU A 4 -10.35 -4.06 0.68
CA GLU A 4 -9.31 -4.64 1.53
C GLU A 4 -8.71 -5.91 0.91
N ASP A 5 -9.53 -6.88 0.49
CA ASP A 5 -9.07 -8.08 -0.22
C ASP A 5 -8.21 -7.71 -1.45
N ALA A 6 -8.65 -6.71 -2.22
CA ALA A 6 -7.94 -6.29 -3.43
C ALA A 6 -6.61 -5.59 -3.12
N LEU A 7 -6.50 -4.86 -2.01
CA LEU A 7 -5.24 -4.28 -1.54
C LEU A 7 -4.29 -5.36 -1.02
N THR A 8 -4.81 -6.31 -0.24
CA THR A 8 -4.04 -7.46 0.26
C THR A 8 -3.50 -8.32 -0.88
N ASP A 9 -4.27 -8.58 -1.93
CA ASP A 9 -3.83 -9.31 -3.11
C ASP A 9 -2.63 -8.61 -3.80
N VAL A 10 -2.67 -7.28 -3.94
CA VAL A 10 -1.54 -6.50 -4.45
C VAL A 10 -0.35 -6.61 -3.51
N GLN A 11 -0.55 -6.37 -2.21
CA GLN A 11 0.53 -6.41 -1.23
C GLN A 11 1.24 -7.77 -1.22
N HIS A 12 0.50 -8.87 -1.37
CA HIS A 12 1.10 -10.20 -1.50
C HIS A 12 1.97 -10.36 -2.76
N HIS A 13 1.60 -9.75 -3.89
CA HIS A 13 2.43 -9.74 -5.09
C HIS A 13 3.77 -9.02 -4.87
N TYR A 14 3.76 -7.95 -4.07
CA TYR A 14 4.95 -7.16 -3.71
C TYR A 14 5.52 -7.50 -2.33
N ALA A 15 5.23 -8.68 -1.78
CA ALA A 15 5.68 -9.08 -0.44
C ALA A 15 7.22 -9.03 -0.27
N HIS A 16 7.97 -9.10 -1.36
CA HIS A 16 9.42 -9.01 -1.39
C HIS A 16 9.97 -7.58 -1.11
N VAL A 17 9.17 -6.52 -1.31
CA VAL A 17 9.54 -5.14 -0.97
C VAL A 17 8.77 -4.58 0.23
N ILE A 18 7.74 -5.25 0.71
CA ILE A 18 6.97 -4.85 1.90
C ILE A 18 7.58 -5.47 3.15
N SER A 19 7.99 -4.63 4.09
CA SER A 19 8.51 -5.07 5.39
C SER A 19 7.39 -5.29 6.40
N SER A 20 6.39 -4.40 6.41
CA SER A 20 5.20 -4.52 7.26
C SER A 20 4.09 -3.62 6.77
N THR A 21 2.87 -3.93 7.17
CA THR A 21 1.68 -3.13 6.92
C THR A 21 0.95 -2.89 8.24
N MET A 22 0.51 -1.66 8.47
CA MET A 22 -0.33 -1.27 9.60
C MET A 22 -1.64 -0.70 9.07
N HIS A 23 -2.76 -1.26 9.52
CA HIS A 23 -4.10 -0.81 9.20
C HIS A 23 -4.73 -0.11 10.41
N ILE A 24 -5.25 1.09 10.20
CA ILE A 24 -5.85 1.94 11.25
C ILE A 24 -7.26 2.32 10.82
N HIS A 25 -8.27 2.00 11.64
CA HIS A 25 -9.63 2.46 11.42
C HIS A 25 -9.78 3.91 11.90
N LEU A 26 -10.03 4.83 10.98
CA LEU A 26 -10.26 6.26 11.28
C LEU A 26 -11.75 6.54 11.56
N SER A 27 -12.64 5.80 10.90
CA SER A 27 -14.09 5.84 11.09
C SER A 27 -14.73 4.52 10.63
N GLU A 28 -16.05 4.39 10.71
CA GLU A 28 -16.77 3.22 10.19
C GLU A 28 -16.59 2.97 8.69
N ARG A 29 -16.15 3.98 7.92
CA ARG A 29 -16.03 3.91 6.46
C ARG A 29 -14.66 4.33 5.93
N GLU A 30 -13.71 4.57 6.82
CA GLU A 30 -12.39 5.08 6.45
C GLU A 30 -11.29 4.37 7.21
N CYS A 31 -10.29 3.93 6.46
CA CYS A 31 -9.10 3.30 6.98
C CYS A 31 -7.87 4.07 6.47
N LEU A 32 -6.84 4.11 7.28
CA LEU A 32 -5.49 4.51 6.90
C LEU A 32 -4.60 3.27 6.91
N GLU A 33 -3.82 3.09 5.86
CA GLU A 33 -2.85 2.01 5.77
C GLU A 33 -1.45 2.61 5.64
N ALA A 34 -0.55 2.20 6.52
CA ALA A 34 0.86 2.56 6.49
C ALA A 34 1.69 1.33 6.14
N ILE A 35 2.34 1.37 4.98
CA ILE A 35 3.11 0.25 4.44
C ILE A 35 4.58 0.61 4.49
N ALA A 36 5.35 -0.08 5.35
CA ALA A 36 6.79 0.05 5.41
C ALA A 36 7.42 -0.76 4.28
N VAL A 37 8.24 -0.12 3.46
CA VAL A 37 8.85 -0.72 2.28
C VAL A 37 10.38 -0.63 2.32
N LYS A 38 11.05 -1.62 1.73
CA LYS A 38 12.50 -1.68 1.58
C LYS A 38 12.85 -2.42 0.30
N GLY A 39 13.61 -1.78 -0.59
CA GLY A 39 14.06 -2.42 -1.82
C GLY A 39 14.29 -1.40 -2.94
N ASP A 40 14.20 -1.90 -4.16
CA ASP A 40 14.36 -1.10 -5.37
C ASP A 40 13.26 -0.03 -5.49
N ALA A 41 13.67 1.20 -5.80
CA ALA A 41 12.76 2.34 -5.87
C ALA A 41 11.72 2.22 -7.01
N ALA A 42 12.06 1.54 -8.11
CA ALA A 42 11.12 1.32 -9.21
C ALA A 42 10.06 0.29 -8.82
N GLU A 43 10.41 -0.78 -8.11
CA GLU A 43 9.44 -1.75 -7.58
C GLU A 43 8.51 -1.11 -6.53
N ILE A 44 9.04 -0.29 -5.63
CA ILE A 44 8.23 0.47 -4.66
C ILE A 44 7.25 1.42 -5.37
N ARG A 45 7.69 2.03 -6.48
CA ARG A 45 6.83 2.91 -7.28
C ARG A 45 5.72 2.14 -7.99
N LYS A 46 6.02 0.96 -8.56
CA LYS A 46 4.99 0.08 -9.16
C LYS A 46 3.94 -0.36 -8.14
N LEU A 47 4.37 -0.78 -6.94
CA LEU A 47 3.46 -1.07 -5.83
C LEU A 47 2.56 0.12 -5.52
N SER A 48 3.14 1.32 -5.40
CA SER A 48 2.40 2.55 -5.10
C SER A 48 1.36 2.87 -6.18
N ASP A 49 1.75 2.77 -7.46
CA ASP A 49 0.87 3.04 -8.60
C ASP A 49 -0.28 2.01 -8.66
N GLU A 50 0.01 0.73 -8.40
CA GLU A 50 -0.98 -0.32 -8.42
C GLU A 50 -1.99 -0.21 -7.27
N LEU A 51 -1.53 0.11 -6.05
CA LEU A 51 -2.42 0.39 -4.92
C LEU A 51 -3.30 1.62 -5.21
N ALA A 52 -2.71 2.71 -5.73
CA ALA A 52 -3.46 3.93 -6.05
C ALA A 52 -4.54 3.70 -7.13
N SER A 53 -4.36 2.70 -8.00
CA SER A 53 -5.32 2.35 -9.05
C SER A 53 -6.58 1.62 -8.53
N LYS A 54 -6.57 1.09 -7.30
CA LYS A 54 -7.70 0.32 -6.78
C LYS A 54 -8.86 1.25 -6.42
N ARG A 55 -10.03 0.95 -7.00
CA ARG A 55 -11.27 1.72 -6.76
C ARG A 55 -11.61 1.73 -5.27
N GLY A 56 -11.57 2.92 -4.66
CA GLY A 56 -11.87 3.13 -3.24
C GLY A 56 -10.66 3.65 -2.45
N VAL A 57 -9.45 3.61 -3.01
CA VAL A 57 -8.31 4.34 -2.47
C VAL A 57 -8.54 5.84 -2.69
N LYS A 58 -8.60 6.59 -1.58
CA LYS A 58 -8.86 8.04 -1.60
C LYS A 58 -7.60 8.86 -1.81
N LEU A 59 -6.50 8.44 -1.18
CA LEU A 59 -5.22 9.13 -1.21
C LEU A 59 -4.10 8.10 -1.02
N LEU A 60 -3.04 8.23 -1.80
CA LEU A 60 -1.79 7.49 -1.61
C LEU A 60 -0.63 8.47 -1.71
N LYS A 61 0.32 8.39 -0.77
CA LYS A 61 1.53 9.20 -0.77
C LYS A 61 2.73 8.34 -0.44
N THR A 62 3.68 8.29 -1.36
CA THR A 62 4.93 7.56 -1.19
C THR A 62 6.02 8.51 -0.71
N MET A 63 6.75 8.12 0.32
CA MET A 63 7.93 8.83 0.80
C MET A 63 9.12 7.90 0.70
N ILE A 64 10.08 8.26 -0.16
CA ILE A 64 11.32 7.50 -0.36
C ILE A 64 12.43 8.22 0.40
N VAL A 65 13.11 7.50 1.28
CA VAL A 65 14.30 7.97 1.97
C VAL A 65 15.47 7.12 1.48
N SER A 66 16.51 7.78 0.97
CA SER A 66 17.78 7.15 0.62
C SER A 66 18.80 7.55 1.70
N LEU A 67 19.48 6.54 2.26
CA LEU A 67 20.58 6.73 3.21
C LEU A 67 21.90 6.85 2.44
#